data_AF-A0A954ZFY7-F1
#
_entry.id   AF-A0A954ZFY7-F1
#
_cell.length_a   1.000
_cell.length_b   1.000
_cell.length_c   1.000
_cell.angle_alpha   90.00
_cell.angle_beta   90.00
_cell.angle_gamma   90.00
#
_symmetry.space_group_name_H-M   'P 1'
#
loop_
_entity.id
_entity.type
_entity.pdbx_description
1 polymer ?
#
loop_
_entity_poly.entity_id
_entity_poly.type
_entity_poly.pdbx_seq_one_letter_code
_entity_poly.pdbx_strand_id
1 'polypeptide(L)'
;MKKHALAELVSANQRHCMMDKSVGTSIHELHLSCFSTPTDVTSLVYEPCLCIIAQGSKEVLLAGDCYRLDPAQSLLVSVDLPVDARVLEATTSNPYMGLRISLDPKVVGELLADGADLDSTCPSERGIAVTPIEPRFLDAVTRLVSLLDTPRDIRPLAPLVLRETTHRVLTGPQGSRLRQIALAGAPARLA
;
A
#
# COMPACT_ATOMS: atom_id res chain seq x y z
N MET A 1 -11.23 17.19 -7.88
CA MET A 1 -10.21 16.29 -8.48
C MET A 1 -9.99 15.01 -7.66
N LYS A 2 -9.60 15.08 -6.37
CA LYS A 2 -9.35 13.88 -5.54
C LYS A 2 -10.52 12.87 -5.47
N LYS A 3 -11.76 13.36 -5.34
CA LYS A 3 -12.96 12.49 -5.24
C LYS A 3 -13.22 11.65 -6.51
N HIS A 4 -12.90 12.19 -7.69
CA HIS A 4 -13.10 11.49 -8.95
C HIS A 4 -12.07 10.35 -9.12
N ALA A 5 -10.79 10.64 -8.89
CA ALA A 5 -9.73 9.63 -8.95
C ALA A 5 -9.93 8.49 -7.94
N LEU A 6 -10.47 8.80 -6.75
CA LEU A 6 -10.81 7.77 -5.76
C LEU A 6 -11.98 6.90 -6.22
N ALA A 7 -13.00 7.50 -6.86
CA ALA A 7 -14.12 6.77 -7.43
C ALA A 7 -13.69 5.83 -8.57
N GLU A 8 -12.70 6.23 -9.38
CA GLU A 8 -12.10 5.35 -10.38
C GLU A 8 -11.41 4.14 -9.73
N LEU A 9 -10.64 4.36 -8.65
CA LEU A 9 -10.01 3.28 -7.91
C LEU A 9 -11.06 2.33 -7.30
N VAL A 10 -12.12 2.87 -6.70
CA VAL A 10 -13.25 2.07 -6.18
C VAL A 10 -13.86 1.23 -7.29
N SER A 11 -14.15 1.84 -8.45
CA SER A 11 -14.73 1.15 -9.59
C SER A 11 -13.81 0.05 -10.13
N ALA A 12 -12.49 0.29 -10.15
CA ALA A 12 -11.50 -0.70 -10.56
C ALA A 12 -11.41 -1.87 -9.58
N ASN A 13 -11.38 -1.59 -8.27
CA ASN A 13 -11.32 -2.60 -7.22
C ASN A 13 -12.58 -3.49 -7.22
N GLN A 14 -13.77 -2.88 -7.41
CA GLN A 14 -15.06 -3.58 -7.49
C GLN A 14 -15.09 -4.73 -8.50
N ARG A 15 -14.41 -4.58 -9.65
CA ARG A 15 -14.43 -5.59 -10.72
C ARG A 15 -13.66 -6.87 -10.36
N HIS A 16 -12.73 -6.78 -9.41
CA HIS A 16 -11.77 -7.85 -9.11
C HIS A 16 -11.79 -8.31 -7.65
N CYS A 17 -12.42 -7.55 -6.75
CA CYS A 17 -12.55 -7.93 -5.35
C CYS A 17 -13.60 -9.03 -5.15
N MET A 18 -13.41 -9.84 -4.11
CA MET A 18 -14.43 -10.77 -3.62
C MET A 18 -14.98 -10.22 -2.30
N MET A 19 -16.31 -10.10 -2.19
CA MET A 19 -16.96 -9.57 -0.99
C MET A 19 -16.60 -10.40 0.25
N ASP A 20 -16.38 -9.70 1.36
CA ASP A 20 -15.99 -10.22 2.68
C ASP A 20 -14.69 -11.03 2.67
N LYS A 21 -13.76 -10.68 1.77
CA LYS A 21 -12.46 -11.34 1.65
C LYS A 21 -11.33 -10.39 1.32
N SER A 22 -10.14 -10.83 1.71
CA SER A 22 -8.89 -10.34 1.13
C SER A 22 -8.34 -11.41 0.20
N VAL A 23 -8.09 -11.04 -1.05
CA VAL A 23 -7.69 -11.96 -2.12
C VAL A 23 -6.41 -11.46 -2.81
N GLY A 24 -5.54 -12.40 -3.18
CA GLY A 24 -4.45 -12.11 -4.11
C GLY A 24 -4.97 -11.92 -5.53
N THR A 25 -4.17 -11.30 -6.39
CA THR A 25 -4.52 -11.07 -7.79
C THR A 25 -3.52 -11.76 -8.74
N SER A 26 -3.71 -11.61 -10.05
CA SER A 26 -2.73 -12.03 -11.06
C SER A 26 -1.45 -11.17 -11.06
N ILE A 27 -1.45 -10.05 -10.32
CA ILE A 27 -0.25 -9.29 -9.95
C ILE A 27 0.13 -9.72 -8.53
N HIS A 28 1.24 -10.45 -8.40
CA HIS A 28 1.64 -11.10 -7.14
C HIS A 28 1.76 -10.11 -5.96
N GLU A 29 2.25 -8.90 -6.23
CA GLU A 29 2.43 -7.85 -5.22
C GLU A 29 1.11 -7.21 -4.78
N LEU A 30 0.03 -7.36 -5.56
CA LEU A 30 -1.24 -6.68 -5.34
C LEU A 30 -2.27 -7.62 -4.72
N HIS A 31 -2.77 -7.22 -3.56
CA HIS A 31 -3.92 -7.83 -2.89
C HIS A 31 -5.08 -6.83 -2.78
N LEU A 32 -6.30 -7.33 -2.95
CA LEU A 32 -7.52 -6.55 -2.82
C LEU A 32 -8.32 -7.04 -1.61
N SER A 33 -8.87 -6.11 -0.85
CA SER A 33 -9.70 -6.39 0.32
C SER A 33 -11.05 -5.71 0.19
N CYS A 34 -12.13 -6.46 0.29
CA CYS A 34 -13.48 -5.95 0.25
C CYS A 34 -14.31 -6.55 1.39
N PHE A 35 -14.99 -5.72 2.18
CA PHE A 35 -15.80 -6.16 3.31
C PHE A 35 -17.11 -5.36 3.37
N SER A 36 -18.23 -6.03 3.54
CA SER A 36 -19.58 -5.46 3.59
C SER A 36 -20.01 -5.04 5.00
N THR A 37 -19.25 -5.43 6.02
CA THR A 37 -19.47 -5.06 7.43
C THR A 37 -18.14 -4.76 8.12
N PRO A 38 -18.15 -4.02 9.24
CA PRO A 38 -16.97 -3.93 10.11
C PRO A 38 -16.51 -5.34 10.52
N THR A 39 -15.21 -5.49 10.77
CA THR A 39 -14.62 -6.78 11.17
C THR A 39 -14.17 -6.74 12.61
N ASP A 40 -14.09 -7.92 13.23
CA ASP A 40 -13.37 -8.06 14.49
C ASP A 40 -11.87 -7.79 14.30
N VAL A 41 -11.20 -7.54 15.42
CA VAL A 41 -9.74 -7.36 15.44
C VAL A 41 -9.06 -8.67 15.06
N THR A 42 -8.19 -8.61 14.07
CA THR A 42 -7.38 -9.75 13.62
C THR A 42 -5.90 -9.41 13.75
N SER A 43 -5.14 -10.30 14.39
CA SER A 43 -3.68 -10.20 14.50
C SER A 43 -3.01 -10.75 13.24
N LEU A 44 -2.05 -10.01 12.70
CA LEU A 44 -1.26 -10.41 11.54
C LEU A 44 0.13 -9.78 11.56
N VAL A 45 1.03 -10.31 10.75
CA VAL A 45 2.32 -9.65 10.48
C VAL A 45 2.22 -8.93 9.15
N TYR A 46 2.46 -7.62 9.15
CA TYR A 46 2.70 -6.91 7.90
C TYR A 46 4.17 -6.99 7.53
N GLU A 47 4.45 -7.65 6.42
CA GLU A 47 5.69 -7.45 5.65
C GLU A 47 5.68 -6.07 4.97
N PRO A 48 6.84 -5.54 4.55
CA PRO A 48 6.94 -4.25 3.87
C PRO A 48 5.92 -4.08 2.75
N CYS A 49 5.03 -3.10 2.92
CA CYS A 49 3.91 -2.91 2.03
C CYS A 49 3.33 -1.50 2.10
N LEU A 50 2.54 -1.16 1.10
CA LEU A 50 1.64 0.00 1.09
C LEU A 50 0.21 -0.50 1.20
N CYS A 51 -0.53 -0.02 2.19
CA CYS A 51 -1.97 -0.19 2.24
C CYS A 51 -2.65 1.12 1.80
N ILE A 52 -3.66 1.02 0.95
CA ILE A 52 -4.43 2.15 0.43
C ILE A 52 -5.91 1.90 0.70
N ILE A 53 -6.61 2.90 1.23
CA ILE A 53 -8.06 2.84 1.47
C ILE A 53 -8.79 3.66 0.41
N ALA A 54 -9.57 2.96 -0.42
CA ALA A 54 -10.40 3.55 -1.46
C ALA A 54 -11.79 3.93 -0.93
N GLN A 55 -12.36 3.09 -0.06
CA GLN A 55 -13.69 3.27 0.53
C GLN A 55 -13.77 2.66 1.93
N GLY A 56 -14.58 3.24 2.81
CA GLY A 56 -14.66 2.85 4.22
C GLY A 56 -13.43 3.30 5.02
N SER A 57 -13.21 2.70 6.18
CA SER A 57 -12.04 2.99 7.00
C SER A 57 -11.51 1.74 7.69
N LYS A 58 -10.21 1.77 8.00
CA LYS A 58 -9.48 0.67 8.64
C LYS A 58 -8.69 1.20 9.83
N GLU A 59 -8.60 0.38 10.87
CA GLU A 59 -7.73 0.61 12.00
C GLU A 59 -6.59 -0.40 11.98
N VAL A 60 -5.39 0.06 12.32
CA VAL A 60 -4.21 -0.77 12.56
C VAL A 60 -3.64 -0.36 13.91
N LEU A 61 -3.43 -1.32 14.80
CA LEU A 61 -2.82 -1.11 16.11
C LEU A 61 -1.41 -1.71 16.13
N LEU A 62 -0.47 -0.95 16.67
CA LEU A 62 0.91 -1.38 16.87
C LEU A 62 1.39 -0.91 18.24
N ALA A 63 1.76 -1.87 19.10
CA ALA A 63 2.33 -1.59 20.43
C ALA A 63 1.51 -0.61 21.29
N GLY A 64 0.18 -0.68 21.20
CA GLY A 64 -0.75 0.20 21.93
C GLY A 64 -1.13 1.50 21.21
N ASP A 65 -0.48 1.83 20.10
CA ASP A 65 -0.84 2.98 19.27
C ASP A 65 -1.82 2.61 18.17
N CYS A 66 -2.78 3.51 17.91
CA CYS A 66 -3.81 3.33 16.91
C CYS A 66 -3.52 4.20 15.67
N TYR A 67 -3.52 3.55 14.51
CA TYR A 67 -3.39 4.16 13.19
C TYR A 67 -4.70 3.96 12.43
N ARG A 68 -5.51 5.03 12.35
CA ARG A 68 -6.72 5.04 11.52
C ARG A 68 -6.37 5.43 10.08
N LEU A 69 -6.90 4.67 9.13
CA LEU A 69 -6.82 4.94 7.70
C LEU A 69 -8.23 5.23 7.18
N ASP A 70 -8.45 6.47 6.80
CA ASP A 70 -9.65 6.94 6.10
C ASP A 70 -9.43 6.93 4.57
N PRO A 71 -10.49 7.11 3.76
CA PRO A 71 -10.36 7.14 2.31
C PRO A 71 -9.34 8.20 1.85
N ALA A 72 -8.60 7.88 0.78
CA ALA A 72 -7.50 8.70 0.26
C ALA A 72 -6.32 8.88 1.24
N GLN A 73 -6.13 7.94 2.16
CA GLN A 73 -4.90 7.79 2.94
C GLN A 73 -4.19 6.49 2.57
N SER A 74 -2.86 6.51 2.71
CA SER A 74 -1.99 5.35 2.61
C SER A 74 -1.28 5.09 3.92
N LEU A 75 -0.98 3.83 4.18
CA LEU A 75 -0.15 3.38 5.28
C LEU A 75 1.08 2.69 4.68
N LEU A 76 2.26 3.19 4.99
CA LEU A 76 3.51 2.53 4.65
C LEU A 76 3.96 1.69 5.85
N VAL A 77 4.26 0.42 5.60
CA VAL A 77 4.99 -0.48 6.50
C VAL A 77 6.34 -0.78 5.85
N SER A 78 7.44 -0.58 6.58
CA SER A 78 8.81 -0.64 6.07
C SER A 78 9.67 -1.76 6.65
N VAL A 79 9.16 -2.48 7.64
CA VAL A 79 9.78 -3.65 8.28
C VAL A 79 8.65 -4.61 8.67
N ASP A 80 8.99 -5.85 9.01
CA ASP A 80 8.02 -6.81 9.52
C ASP A 80 7.47 -6.34 10.86
N LEU A 81 6.16 -6.08 10.93
CA LEU A 81 5.50 -5.58 12.13
C LEU A 81 4.31 -6.48 12.51
N PRO A 82 4.28 -7.04 13.73
CA PRO A 82 3.07 -7.64 14.26
C PRO A 82 2.07 -6.52 14.57
N VAL A 83 0.91 -6.58 13.94
CA VAL A 83 -0.16 -5.60 14.11
C VAL A 83 -1.47 -6.30 14.37
N ASP A 84 -2.36 -5.58 15.02
CA ASP A 84 -3.78 -5.90 15.04
C ASP A 84 -4.49 -4.99 14.04
N ALA A 85 -5.45 -5.50 13.28
CA ALA A 85 -6.19 -4.69 12.33
C ALA A 85 -7.67 -5.04 12.27
N ARG A 86 -8.50 -4.04 11.97
CA ARG A 86 -9.94 -4.22 11.71
C ARG A 86 -10.47 -3.22 10.71
N VAL A 87 -11.51 -3.60 9.97
CA VAL A 87 -12.34 -2.67 9.22
C VAL A 87 -13.30 -1.98 10.20
N LEU A 88 -13.33 -0.65 10.19
CA LEU A 88 -14.18 0.16 11.06
C LEU A 88 -15.51 0.54 10.40
N GLU A 89 -15.46 1.00 9.16
CA GLU A 89 -16.63 1.50 8.42
C GLU A 89 -16.82 0.71 7.13
N ALA A 90 -17.93 -0.04 7.07
CA ALA A 90 -18.37 -0.79 5.90
C ALA A 90 -19.88 -1.09 6.00
N THR A 91 -20.57 -1.03 4.87
CA THR A 91 -21.96 -1.51 4.73
C THR A 91 -22.14 -2.22 3.38
N THR A 92 -23.23 -2.97 3.20
CA THR A 92 -23.50 -3.62 1.90
C THR A 92 -23.61 -2.63 0.73
N SER A 93 -24.15 -1.42 0.99
CA SER A 93 -24.27 -0.36 -0.02
C SER A 93 -23.00 0.48 -0.19
N ASN A 94 -22.13 0.49 0.82
CA ASN A 94 -20.86 1.22 0.82
C ASN A 94 -19.78 0.35 1.51
N PRO A 95 -19.34 -0.74 0.87
CA PRO A 95 -18.42 -1.69 1.51
C PRO A 95 -17.03 -1.07 1.66
N TYR A 96 -16.27 -1.54 2.65
CA TYR A 96 -14.86 -1.22 2.74
C TYR A 96 -14.13 -1.74 1.50
N MET A 97 -13.27 -0.92 0.92
CA MET A 97 -12.38 -1.30 -0.18
C MET A 97 -10.97 -0.82 0.09
N GLY A 98 -10.11 -1.78 0.37
CA GLY A 98 -8.68 -1.57 0.53
C GLY A 98 -7.89 -2.34 -0.52
N LEU A 99 -6.63 -1.95 -0.67
CA LEU A 99 -5.65 -2.73 -1.38
C LEU A 99 -4.32 -2.68 -0.64
N ARG A 100 -3.52 -3.74 -0.80
CA ARG A 100 -2.17 -3.86 -0.28
C ARG A 100 -1.23 -4.11 -1.46
N ILE A 101 -0.14 -3.36 -1.53
CA ILE A 101 0.95 -3.53 -2.49
C ILE A 101 2.19 -3.92 -1.70
N SER A 102 2.70 -5.13 -1.90
CA SER A 102 3.99 -5.56 -1.33
C SER A 102 5.14 -4.77 -1.95
N LEU A 103 6.11 -4.38 -1.13
CA LEU A 103 7.26 -3.59 -1.55
C LEU A 103 8.50 -4.45 -1.60
N ASP A 104 9.15 -4.54 -2.76
CA ASP A 104 10.41 -5.27 -2.94
C ASP A 104 11.60 -4.39 -2.52
N PRO A 105 12.40 -4.80 -1.50
CA PRO A 105 13.63 -4.12 -1.12
C PRO A 105 14.61 -3.88 -2.29
N LYS A 106 14.65 -4.79 -3.27
CA LYS A 106 15.52 -4.66 -4.45
C LYS A 106 15.13 -3.46 -5.30
N VAL A 107 13.83 -3.29 -5.55
CA VAL A 107 13.31 -2.15 -6.33
C VAL A 107 13.60 -0.83 -5.61
N VAL A 108 13.49 -0.80 -4.28
CA VAL A 108 13.88 0.39 -3.48
C VAL A 108 15.38 0.66 -3.63
N GLY A 109 16.23 -0.38 -3.53
CA GLY A 109 17.67 -0.26 -3.69
C GLY A 109 18.10 0.23 -5.08
N GLU A 110 17.48 -0.27 -6.14
CA GLU A 110 17.72 0.17 -7.52
C GLU A 110 17.34 1.64 -7.72
N LEU A 111 16.18 2.07 -7.20
CA LEU A 111 15.74 3.46 -7.31
C LEU A 111 16.68 4.42 -6.56
N LEU A 112 17.21 3.99 -5.40
CA LEU A 112 18.23 4.75 -4.67
C LEU A 112 19.53 4.86 -5.46
N ALA A 113 19.96 3.77 -6.10
CA ALA A 113 21.15 3.76 -6.96
C ALA A 113 21.00 4.66 -8.20
N ASP A 114 19.77 4.78 -8.74
CA ASP A 114 19.43 5.66 -9.85
C ASP A 114 19.32 7.15 -9.47
N GLY A 115 19.64 7.51 -8.21
CA GLY A 115 19.67 8.89 -7.76
C GLY A 115 18.32 9.45 -7.32
N ALA A 116 17.34 8.59 -6.95
CA ALA A 116 16.11 9.03 -6.29
C ALA A 116 16.33 9.49 -4.83
N ASP A 117 17.56 9.87 -4.47
CA ASP A 117 17.92 10.34 -3.14
C ASP A 117 17.55 11.82 -2.99
N LEU A 118 16.63 12.09 -2.08
CA LEU A 118 16.25 13.44 -1.67
C LEU A 118 16.66 13.61 -0.21
N ASP A 119 17.62 14.52 0.02
CA ASP A 119 18.32 14.93 1.27
C ASP A 119 17.43 15.00 2.53
N SER A 120 16.96 13.86 3.02
CA SER A 120 16.09 13.81 4.20
C SER A 120 16.44 12.61 5.06
N THR A 121 17.60 12.67 5.72
CA THR A 121 17.90 11.81 6.85
C THR A 121 17.11 12.28 8.07
N CYS A 122 15.80 12.04 8.08
CA CYS A 122 15.01 12.13 9.30
C CYS A 122 14.88 10.71 9.86
N PRO A 123 15.30 10.45 11.11
CA PRO A 123 15.10 9.16 11.74
C PRO A 123 13.61 8.81 11.71
N SER A 124 13.25 7.74 11.01
CA SER A 124 11.91 7.18 11.13
C SER A 124 11.89 6.39 12.44
N GLU A 125 11.21 6.91 13.47
CA GLU A 125 11.18 6.25 14.79
C GLU A 125 10.41 4.91 14.78
N ARG A 126 9.61 4.62 13.74
CA ARG A 126 8.51 3.66 13.91
C ARG A 126 8.17 2.63 12.83
N GLY A 127 8.90 2.34 11.75
CA GLY A 127 8.51 1.26 10.81
C GLY A 127 7.15 1.39 10.04
N ILE A 128 6.18 2.15 10.56
CA ILE A 128 4.81 2.36 10.08
C ILE A 128 4.47 3.86 10.07
N ALA A 129 3.74 4.34 9.06
CA ALA A 129 3.19 5.70 9.07
C ALA A 129 2.01 5.85 8.10
N VAL A 130 1.05 6.72 8.47
CA VAL A 130 -0.11 7.10 7.66
C VAL A 130 0.16 8.45 6.98
N THR A 131 -0.15 8.56 5.70
CA THR A 131 -0.05 9.81 4.93
C THR A 131 -1.25 10.00 4.01
N PRO A 132 -1.66 11.25 3.73
CA PRO A 132 -2.58 11.54 2.65
C PRO A 132 -2.02 11.08 1.30
N ILE A 133 -2.88 10.56 0.44
CA ILE A 133 -2.51 10.15 -0.91
C ILE A 133 -2.38 11.37 -1.82
N GLU A 134 -1.26 11.42 -2.54
CA GLU A 134 -1.03 12.37 -3.62
C GLU A 134 -1.73 11.93 -4.92
N PRO A 135 -2.24 12.86 -5.74
CA PRO A 135 -2.98 12.50 -6.96
C PRO A 135 -2.20 11.61 -7.92
N ARG A 136 -0.90 11.84 -8.09
CA ARG A 136 -0.06 11.05 -9.01
C ARG A 136 0.22 9.64 -8.48
N PHE A 137 0.28 9.48 -7.15
CA PHE A 137 0.38 8.17 -6.52
C PHE A 137 -0.92 7.38 -6.71
N LEU A 138 -2.07 8.05 -6.53
CA LEU A 138 -3.38 7.44 -6.77
C LEU A 138 -3.54 6.99 -8.22
N ASP A 139 -3.13 7.81 -9.19
CA ASP A 139 -3.16 7.45 -10.62
C ASP A 139 -2.37 6.17 -10.91
N ALA A 140 -1.14 6.05 -10.39
CA ALA A 140 -0.32 4.87 -10.57
C ALA A 140 -0.98 3.61 -9.98
N VAL A 141 -1.54 3.72 -8.78
CA VAL A 141 -2.27 2.62 -8.13
C VAL A 141 -3.53 2.24 -8.92
N THR A 142 -4.31 3.21 -9.40
CA THR A 142 -5.50 2.96 -10.23
C THR A 142 -5.13 2.25 -11.53
N ARG A 143 -4.04 2.65 -12.19
CA ARG A 143 -3.53 1.95 -13.38
C ARG A 143 -3.09 0.53 -13.07
N LEU A 144 -2.42 0.30 -11.93
CA LEU A 144 -2.01 -1.04 -11.51
C LEU A 144 -3.22 -1.98 -11.35
N VAL A 145 -4.27 -1.52 -10.65
CA VAL A 145 -5.51 -2.29 -10.48
C VAL A 145 -6.21 -2.51 -11.83
N SER A 146 -6.20 -1.51 -12.71
CA SER A 146 -6.84 -1.61 -14.03
C SER A 146 -6.15 -2.62 -14.96
N LEU A 147 -4.88 -2.97 -14.73
CA LEU A 147 -4.23 -4.05 -15.48
C LEU A 147 -4.89 -5.42 -15.25
N LEU A 148 -5.65 -5.59 -14.17
CA LEU A 148 -6.43 -6.81 -13.94
C LEU A 148 -7.55 -6.97 -14.99
N ASP A 149 -8.03 -5.87 -15.60
CA ASP A 149 -8.98 -5.92 -16.72
C ASP A 149 -8.31 -6.37 -18.04
N THR A 150 -6.99 -6.23 -18.15
CA THR A 150 -6.21 -6.60 -19.33
C THR A 150 -5.06 -7.56 -19.00
N PRO A 151 -5.34 -8.84 -18.66
CA PRO A 151 -4.34 -9.78 -18.17
C PRO A 151 -3.09 -9.96 -19.05
N ARG A 152 -3.24 -9.80 -20.38
CA ARG A 152 -2.13 -9.85 -21.35
C ARG A 152 -1.07 -8.76 -21.13
N ASP A 153 -1.47 -7.62 -20.57
CA ASP A 153 -0.63 -6.45 -20.37
C ASP A 153 0.03 -6.45 -18.98
N ILE A 154 -0.40 -7.33 -18.07
CA ILE A 154 0.15 -7.44 -16.70
C ILE A 154 1.66 -7.68 -16.73
N ARG A 155 2.10 -8.71 -17.45
CA ARG A 155 3.53 -9.12 -17.46
C ARG A 155 4.46 -7.98 -17.91
N PRO A 156 4.21 -7.27 -19.02
CA PRO A 156 5.07 -6.17 -19.44
C PRO A 156 4.87 -4.87 -18.63
N LEU A 157 3.67 -4.58 -18.12
CA LEU A 157 3.37 -3.26 -17.53
C LEU A 157 3.37 -3.22 -16.00
N ALA A 158 2.93 -4.27 -15.31
CA ALA A 158 2.81 -4.25 -13.85
C ALA A 158 4.16 -3.93 -13.15
N PRO A 159 5.31 -4.50 -13.56
CA PRO A 159 6.60 -4.14 -12.96
C PRO A 159 6.97 -2.66 -13.12
N LEU A 160 6.61 -2.05 -14.25
CA LEU A 160 6.87 -0.63 -14.51
C LEU A 160 6.01 0.27 -13.62
N VAL A 161 4.73 -0.08 -13.47
CA VAL A 161 3.80 0.67 -12.60
C VAL A 161 4.16 0.48 -11.12
N LEU A 162 4.60 -0.71 -10.71
CA LEU A 162 5.12 -0.96 -9.36
C LEU A 162 6.38 -0.14 -9.08
N ARG A 163 7.35 -0.10 -10.01
CA ARG A 163 8.55 0.75 -9.90
C ARG A 163 8.17 2.22 -9.76
N GLU A 164 7.25 2.71 -10.58
CA GLU A 164 6.72 4.07 -10.49
C GLU A 164 6.07 4.34 -9.12
N THR A 165 5.25 3.42 -8.63
CA THR A 165 4.56 3.51 -7.34
C THR A 165 5.57 3.62 -6.19
N THR A 166 6.59 2.76 -6.19
CA THR A 166 7.68 2.80 -5.21
C THR A 166 8.47 4.11 -5.28
N HIS A 167 8.82 4.57 -6.48
CA HIS A 167 9.51 5.85 -6.67
C HIS A 167 8.73 7.03 -6.09
N ARG A 168 7.41 7.09 -6.34
CA ARG A 168 6.56 8.17 -5.81
C ARG A 168 6.53 8.21 -4.28
N VAL A 169 6.52 7.05 -3.63
CA VAL A 169 6.61 6.98 -2.17
C VAL A 169 8.01 7.36 -1.69
N LEU A 170 9.05 6.93 -2.41
CA LEU A 170 10.45 7.21 -2.09
C LEU A 170 10.76 8.71 -2.13
N THR A 171 10.23 9.43 -3.11
CA THR A 171 10.43 10.88 -3.26
C THR A 171 9.41 11.71 -2.49
N GLY A 172 8.44 11.05 -1.84
CA GLY A 172 7.37 11.69 -1.09
C GLY A 172 7.68 11.83 0.40
N PRO A 173 6.68 12.23 1.22
CA PRO A 173 6.84 12.45 2.67
C PRO A 173 7.33 11.22 3.45
N GLN A 174 7.14 10.02 2.90
CA GLN A 174 7.51 8.75 3.53
C GLN A 174 8.84 8.19 3.04
N GLY A 175 9.59 8.94 2.22
CA GLY A 175 10.82 8.47 1.60
C GLY A 175 11.86 7.95 2.59
N SER A 176 12.07 8.68 3.69
CA SER A 176 13.01 8.28 4.75
C SER A 176 12.67 6.95 5.40
N ARG A 177 11.38 6.63 5.52
CA ARG A 177 10.88 5.38 6.06
C ARG A 177 10.98 4.26 5.03
N LEU A 178 10.65 4.53 3.77
CA LEU A 178 10.76 3.56 2.68
C LEU A 178 12.22 3.08 2.51
N ARG A 179 13.20 3.96 2.70
CA ARG A 179 14.64 3.62 2.68
C ARG A 179 15.02 2.51 3.67
N GLN A 180 14.30 2.35 4.78
CA GLN A 180 14.57 1.30 5.75
C GLN A 180 14.36 -0.11 5.18
N ILE A 181 13.49 -0.26 4.17
CA ILE A 181 13.26 -1.53 3.48
C ILE A 181 14.55 -2.02 2.82
N ALA A 182 15.28 -1.13 2.15
CA ALA A 182 16.54 -1.46 1.48
C ALA A 182 17.64 -1.85 2.49
N LEU A 183 17.63 -1.24 3.68
CA LEU A 183 18.58 -1.57 4.76
C LEU A 183 18.27 -2.93 5.40
N ALA A 184 16.99 -3.28 5.56
CA ALA A 184 16.56 -4.56 6.12
C ALA A 184 16.77 -5.73 5.14
N GLY A 185 16.73 -5.47 3.82
CA GLY A 185 16.98 -6.47 2.78
C GLY A 185 18.45 -6.63 2.38
N ALA A 186 19.36 -5.78 2.88
CA ALA A 186 20.79 -5.93 2.63
C ALA A 186 21.31 -7.16 3.41
N PRO A 187 22.06 -8.10 2.78
CA PRO A 187 22.73 -9.14 3.53
C PRO A 187 23.62 -8.47 4.57
N ALA A 188 23.53 -8.94 5.83
CA ALA A 188 24.39 -8.47 6.91
C ALA A 188 25.84 -8.54 6.43
N ARG A 189 26.43 -7.38 6.11
CA ARG A 189 27.88 -7.30 5.94
C ARG A 189 28.46 -7.56 7.32
N LEU A 190 28.89 -8.79 7.54
CA LEU A 190 29.78 -9.15 8.64
C LEU A 190 31.00 -8.24 8.51
N ALA A 191 31.11 -7.31 9.46
CA ALA A 191 32.35 -6.62 9.77
C ALA A 191 33.22 -7.51 10.67
#